data_AF-X1FQ28-F1
#
_entry.id   AF-X1FQ28-F1
#
_cell.length_a   1.000
_cell.length_b   1.000
_cell.length_c   1.000
_cell.angle_alpha   90.00
_cell.angle_beta   90.00
_cell.angle_gamma   90.00
#
_symmetry.space_group_name_H-M   'P 1'
#
loop_
_entity.id
_entity.type
_entity.pdbx_description
1 polymer ?
#
loop_
_entity_poly.entity_id
_entity_poly.type
_entity_poly.pdbx_seq_one_letter_code
_entity_poly.pdbx_strand_id
1 'polypeptide(L)'
;MRKVIIDPEIFIQFPDFKRGIIIVKDEENALGNKRIKKPLNKEIEKRMKEDLIEHPFVKSWDEAHLKFGSNSNRFPPSITALLKRIKQGGGFPFINSVVALFNYISIKYLIPCGGDDIDKIEGNLHLGFARGDEWFVALGSEEKENPQPGEVIYFDDKTLKVMCRRWNWRNGDFSKITENTKRMVIN
;
A
#
# COMPACT_ATOMS: atom_id res chain seq x y z
N MET A 1 -22.84 5.08 -4.23
CA MET A 1 -21.81 4.08 -4.63
C MET A 1 -20.49 4.81 -4.65
N ARG A 2 -19.49 4.36 -3.89
CA ARG A 2 -18.16 5.01 -3.89
C ARG A 2 -17.48 4.70 -5.21
N LYS A 3 -16.86 5.71 -5.83
CA LYS A 3 -16.08 5.54 -7.05
C LYS A 3 -14.61 5.37 -6.71
N VAL A 4 -13.87 4.79 -7.62
CA VAL A 4 -12.41 4.93 -7.63
C VAL A 4 -12.07 6.03 -8.62
N ILE A 5 -11.34 7.03 -8.16
CA ILE A 5 -10.95 8.22 -8.93
C ILE A 5 -9.43 8.30 -8.94
N ILE A 6 -8.87 8.64 -10.09
CA ILE A 6 -7.45 8.92 -10.26
C ILE A 6 -7.37 10.24 -11.02
N ASP A 7 -6.62 11.18 -10.48
CA ASP A 7 -6.39 12.47 -11.14
C ASP A 7 -5.68 12.25 -12.49
N PRO A 8 -6.12 12.90 -13.59
CA PRO A 8 -5.47 12.80 -14.88
C PRO A 8 -3.97 13.11 -14.84
N GLU A 9 -3.56 14.03 -13.96
CA GLU A 9 -2.18 14.44 -13.72
C GLU A 9 -1.28 13.26 -13.33
N ILE A 10 -1.83 12.23 -12.67
CA ILE A 10 -1.09 11.00 -12.38
C ILE A 10 -0.67 10.31 -13.68
N PHE A 11 -1.56 10.20 -14.66
CA PHE A 11 -1.23 9.58 -15.95
C PHE A 11 -0.38 10.49 -16.84
N ILE A 12 -0.49 11.81 -16.68
CA ILE A 12 0.39 12.75 -17.37
C ILE A 12 1.84 12.60 -16.88
N GLN A 13 2.05 12.52 -15.56
CA GLN A 13 3.39 12.40 -14.98
C GLN A 13 3.94 10.95 -14.99
N PHE A 14 3.04 9.97 -14.94
CA PHE A 14 3.35 8.53 -14.89
C PHE A 14 2.55 7.78 -15.96
N PRO A 15 2.88 7.96 -17.26
CA PRO A 15 2.09 7.41 -18.37
C PRO A 15 2.05 5.88 -18.40
N ASP A 16 3.07 5.22 -17.85
CA ASP A 16 3.14 3.75 -17.77
C ASP A 16 2.43 3.17 -16.52
N PHE A 17 1.88 4.02 -15.65
CA PHE A 17 1.22 3.58 -14.43
C PHE A 17 0.00 2.73 -14.75
N LYS A 18 -0.05 1.54 -14.16
CA LYS A 18 -1.18 0.62 -14.22
C LYS A 18 -1.62 0.30 -12.80
N ARG A 19 -2.93 0.32 -12.58
CA ARG A 19 -3.56 -0.03 -11.30
C ARG A 19 -4.52 -1.19 -11.49
N GLY A 20 -4.30 -2.26 -10.73
CA GLY A 20 -5.29 -3.33 -10.56
C GLY A 20 -6.18 -3.00 -9.37
N ILE A 21 -7.47 -3.35 -9.45
CA ILE A 21 -8.40 -3.15 -8.34
C ILE A 21 -9.23 -4.40 -8.15
N ILE A 22 -9.26 -4.90 -6.92
CA ILE A 22 -10.15 -5.98 -6.52
C ILE A 22 -11.05 -5.46 -5.40
N ILE A 23 -12.36 -5.62 -5.58
CA ILE A 23 -13.34 -5.35 -4.53
C ILE A 23 -13.76 -6.68 -3.94
N VAL A 24 -13.46 -6.85 -2.65
CA VAL A 24 -13.82 -8.05 -1.89
C VAL A 24 -15.00 -7.70 -1.00
N LYS A 25 -16.01 -8.57 -0.98
CA LYS A 25 -17.21 -8.44 -0.16
C LYS A 25 -17.44 -9.74 0.60
N ASP A 26 -17.83 -9.59 1.86
CA ASP A 26 -18.33 -10.66 2.73
C ASP A 26 -17.33 -11.83 2.92
N GLU A 27 -16.04 -11.51 2.94
CA GLU A 27 -14.96 -12.48 3.17
C GLU A 27 -14.59 -12.58 4.67
N GLU A 28 -14.21 -13.78 5.10
CA GLU A 28 -13.70 -14.00 6.45
C GLU A 28 -12.20 -13.68 6.53
N ASN A 29 -11.85 -12.57 7.20
CA ASN A 29 -10.45 -12.21 7.38
C ASN A 29 -9.86 -12.82 8.67
N ALA A 30 -9.45 -14.09 8.59
CA ALA A 30 -8.93 -14.80 9.74
C ALA A 30 -7.54 -14.31 10.19
N LEU A 31 -7.30 -14.27 11.51
CA LEU A 31 -5.99 -13.98 12.14
C LEU A 31 -4.94 -15.09 11.92
N GLY A 32 -5.36 -16.25 11.39
CA GLY A 32 -4.47 -17.34 11.04
C GLY A 32 -5.02 -18.16 9.88
N ASN A 33 -4.20 -18.39 8.86
CA ASN A 33 -4.60 -19.19 7.70
C ASN A 33 -3.42 -19.99 7.15
N LYS A 34 -3.42 -21.32 7.37
CA LYS A 34 -2.33 -22.22 6.93
C LYS A 34 -2.19 -22.26 5.40
N ARG A 35 -3.28 -22.05 4.65
CA ARG A 35 -3.26 -22.05 3.18
C ARG A 35 -2.52 -20.84 2.61
N ILE A 36 -2.44 -19.74 3.36
CA ILE A 36 -1.70 -18.52 2.99
C ILE A 36 -0.32 -18.49 3.64
N LYS A 37 -0.22 -18.86 4.92
CA LYS A 37 1.04 -18.82 5.68
C LYS A 37 2.12 -19.70 5.06
N LYS A 38 1.77 -20.90 4.60
CA LYS A 38 2.74 -21.83 3.97
C LYS A 38 3.35 -21.27 2.66
N PRO A 39 2.56 -20.85 1.64
CA PRO A 39 3.13 -20.27 0.44
C PRO A 39 3.85 -18.94 0.71
N LEU A 40 3.36 -18.12 1.64
CA LEU A 40 4.04 -16.89 2.03
C LEU A 40 5.45 -17.16 2.59
N ASN A 41 5.58 -18.08 3.55
CA ASN A 41 6.89 -18.43 4.12
C ASN A 41 7.83 -18.99 3.06
N LYS A 42 7.34 -19.87 2.18
CA LYS A 42 8.14 -20.41 1.07
C LYS A 42 8.65 -19.31 0.14
N GLU A 43 7.81 -18.30 -0.13
CA GLU A 43 8.20 -17.17 -0.96
C GLU A 43 9.23 -16.30 -0.25
N ILE A 44 9.06 -16.01 1.05
CA ILE A 44 10.06 -15.30 1.86
C ILE A 44 11.42 -16.01 1.82
N GLU A 45 11.44 -17.33 2.05
CA GLU A 45 12.67 -18.14 2.00
C GLU A 45 13.35 -18.10 0.62
N LYS A 46 12.56 -18.07 -0.46
CA LYS A 46 13.07 -17.91 -1.82
C LYS A 46 13.69 -16.53 -1.99
N ARG A 47 12.96 -15.46 -1.68
CA ARG A 47 13.40 -14.06 -1.89
C ARG A 47 14.59 -13.67 -1.01
N MET A 48 14.76 -14.31 0.15
CA MET A 48 15.92 -14.12 1.01
C MET A 48 17.26 -14.45 0.33
N LYS A 49 17.24 -15.32 -0.69
CA LYS A 49 18.43 -15.76 -1.43
C LYS A 49 18.71 -14.93 -2.69
N GLU A 50 17.84 -13.97 -3.01
CA GLU A 50 17.91 -13.16 -4.22
C GLU A 50 18.24 -11.70 -3.87
N ASP A 51 19.01 -11.02 -4.71
CA ASP A 51 19.17 -9.57 -4.59
C ASP A 51 18.17 -8.84 -5.48
N LEU A 52 17.04 -8.45 -4.90
CA LEU A 52 15.89 -7.90 -5.62
C LEU A 52 15.77 -6.38 -5.47
N ILE A 53 16.60 -5.76 -4.65
CA ILE A 53 16.55 -4.31 -4.42
C ILE A 53 16.87 -3.55 -5.71
N GLU A 54 17.80 -4.07 -6.52
CA GLU A 54 18.15 -3.51 -7.83
C GLU A 54 17.28 -4.06 -8.97
N HIS A 55 16.24 -4.85 -8.69
CA HIS A 55 15.35 -5.36 -9.72
C HIS A 55 14.60 -4.21 -10.41
N PRO A 56 14.46 -4.18 -11.75
CA PRO A 56 13.82 -3.07 -12.47
C PRO A 56 12.44 -2.68 -11.95
N PHE A 57 11.60 -3.65 -11.57
CA PHE A 57 10.26 -3.39 -11.00
C PHE A 57 10.29 -2.73 -9.63
N VAL A 58 11.37 -2.90 -8.86
CA VAL A 58 11.56 -2.25 -7.56
C VAL A 58 12.14 -0.85 -7.77
N LYS A 59 13.14 -0.73 -8.65
CA LYS A 59 13.79 0.55 -8.99
C LYS A 59 12.87 1.53 -9.71
N SER A 60 11.90 1.07 -10.48
CA SER A 60 10.91 1.95 -11.11
C SER A 60 10.14 2.79 -10.08
N TRP A 61 9.99 2.30 -8.85
CA TRP A 61 9.38 3.07 -7.77
C TRP A 61 10.31 4.13 -7.17
N ASP A 62 11.63 3.93 -7.19
CA ASP A 62 12.59 4.99 -6.81
C ASP A 62 12.48 6.16 -7.79
N GLU A 63 12.42 5.86 -9.10
CA GLU A 63 12.22 6.86 -10.15
C GLU A 63 10.86 7.56 -10.00
N ALA A 64 9.80 6.81 -9.70
CA ALA A 64 8.48 7.39 -9.48
C ALA A 64 8.48 8.33 -8.26
N HIS A 65 9.06 7.92 -7.14
CA HIS A 65 9.21 8.75 -5.94
C HIS A 65 9.97 10.05 -6.23
N LEU A 66 11.09 9.95 -6.95
CA LEU A 66 11.87 11.12 -7.33
C LEU A 66 11.05 12.12 -8.16
N LYS A 67 10.25 11.64 -9.12
CA LYS A 67 9.43 12.49 -9.99
C LYS A 67 8.43 13.37 -9.21
N PHE A 68 7.82 12.86 -8.15
CA PHE A 68 6.93 13.67 -7.30
C PHE A 68 7.63 14.29 -6.08
N GLY A 69 8.97 14.31 -6.06
CA GLY A 69 9.75 14.98 -5.01
C GLY A 69 9.85 14.20 -3.69
N SER A 70 9.58 12.90 -3.68
CA SER A 70 9.79 12.02 -2.53
C SER A 70 11.15 11.32 -2.59
N ASN A 71 11.83 11.26 -1.44
CA ASN A 71 13.04 10.47 -1.29
C ASN A 71 12.70 9.04 -0.85
N SER A 72 12.82 8.06 -1.75
CA SER A 72 12.53 6.65 -1.48
C SER A 72 13.49 5.98 -0.48
N ASN A 73 14.67 6.56 -0.21
CA ASN A 73 15.53 6.08 0.88
C ASN A 73 14.96 6.42 2.25
N ARG A 74 14.34 7.61 2.39
CA ARG A 74 13.66 8.05 3.63
C ARG A 74 12.25 7.50 3.74
N PHE A 75 11.55 7.39 2.61
CA PHE A 75 10.15 6.99 2.52
C PHE A 75 10.00 5.84 1.51
N PRO A 76 10.49 4.63 1.85
CA PRO A 76 10.57 3.54 0.88
C PRO A 76 9.19 3.05 0.47
N PRO A 77 8.98 2.76 -0.84
CA PRO A 77 7.84 1.99 -1.30
C PRO A 77 7.66 0.69 -0.50
N SER A 78 6.44 0.24 -0.33
CA SER A 78 6.11 -0.94 0.49
C SER A 78 6.87 -2.19 0.03
N ILE A 79 7.00 -2.41 -1.29
CA ILE A 79 7.78 -3.54 -1.83
C ILE A 79 9.26 -3.46 -1.44
N THR A 80 9.88 -2.27 -1.52
CA THR A 80 11.27 -2.04 -1.10
C THR A 80 11.43 -2.30 0.40
N ALA A 81 10.49 -1.84 1.22
CA ALA A 81 10.50 -2.08 2.66
C ALA A 81 10.37 -3.57 3.01
N LEU A 82 9.48 -4.30 2.33
CA LEU A 82 9.31 -5.75 2.51
C LEU A 82 10.57 -6.53 2.14
N LEU A 83 11.17 -6.23 0.98
CA LEU A 83 12.40 -6.89 0.53
C LEU A 83 13.58 -6.61 1.46
N LYS A 84 13.73 -5.39 1.97
CA LYS A 84 14.75 -5.05 2.97
C LYS A 84 14.59 -5.88 4.26
N ARG A 85 13.35 -6.01 4.78
CA ARG A 85 13.06 -6.85 5.96
C ARG A 85 13.38 -8.34 5.72
N ILE A 86 13.07 -8.86 4.53
CA ILE A 86 13.41 -10.23 4.15
C ILE A 86 14.93 -10.42 4.10
N LYS A 87 15.67 -9.52 3.46
CA LYS A 87 17.14 -9.57 3.33
C LYS A 87 17.85 -9.51 4.70
N GLN A 88 17.27 -8.82 5.67
CA GLN A 88 17.74 -8.76 7.06
C GLN A 88 17.40 -10.00 7.90
N GLY A 89 16.77 -11.02 7.32
CA GLY A 89 16.41 -12.27 8.00
C GLY A 89 15.17 -12.20 8.89
N GLY A 90 14.52 -11.03 9.00
CA GLY A 90 13.40 -10.81 9.91
C GLY A 90 12.04 -11.24 9.39
N GLY A 91 11.89 -11.43 8.07
CA GLY A 91 10.59 -11.65 7.44
C GLY A 91 9.59 -10.56 7.86
N PHE A 92 8.33 -10.92 8.07
CA PHE A 92 7.32 -10.03 8.65
C PHE A 92 6.18 -10.81 9.32
N PRO A 93 5.48 -10.22 10.31
CA PRO A 93 4.43 -10.90 11.04
C PRO A 93 3.22 -11.22 10.15
N PHE A 94 2.55 -12.32 10.48
CA PHE A 94 1.22 -12.64 9.94
C PHE A 94 0.19 -11.85 10.74
N ILE A 95 -0.34 -10.78 10.15
CA ILE A 95 -1.34 -9.90 10.82
C ILE A 95 -2.74 -10.49 10.69
N ASN A 96 -3.17 -10.73 9.46
CA ASN A 96 -4.41 -11.39 9.10
C ASN A 96 -4.29 -11.96 7.67
N SER A 97 -5.29 -12.71 7.24
CA SER A 97 -5.27 -13.43 5.96
C SER A 97 -5.12 -12.50 4.75
N VAL A 98 -5.82 -11.37 4.75
CA VAL A 98 -5.77 -10.40 3.65
C VAL A 98 -4.40 -9.74 3.58
N VAL A 99 -3.87 -9.27 4.72
CA VAL A 99 -2.53 -8.66 4.81
C VAL A 99 -1.45 -9.64 4.38
N ALA A 100 -1.54 -10.89 4.82
CA ALA A 100 -0.62 -11.93 4.39
C ALA A 100 -0.69 -12.19 2.88
N LEU A 101 -1.90 -12.15 2.29
CA LEU A 101 -2.10 -12.38 0.86
C LEU A 101 -1.51 -11.26 0.02
N PHE A 102 -1.81 -9.99 0.30
CA PHE A 102 -1.22 -8.90 -0.50
C PHE A 102 0.29 -8.79 -0.29
N ASN A 103 0.82 -9.14 0.90
CA ASN A 103 2.27 -9.22 1.09
C ASN A 103 2.88 -10.35 0.25
N TYR A 104 2.24 -11.52 0.19
CA TYR A 104 2.65 -12.62 -0.68
C TYR A 104 2.67 -12.21 -2.15
N ILE A 105 1.59 -11.59 -2.64
CA ILE A 105 1.51 -11.07 -4.02
C ILE A 105 2.62 -10.05 -4.26
N SER A 106 2.84 -9.13 -3.31
CA SER A 106 3.84 -8.08 -3.44
C SER A 106 5.23 -8.66 -3.67
N ILE A 107 5.67 -9.58 -2.82
CA ILE A 107 7.03 -10.15 -2.92
C ILE A 107 7.17 -11.17 -4.05
N LYS A 108 6.07 -11.82 -4.45
CA LYS A 108 6.08 -12.79 -5.56
C LYS A 108 6.25 -12.11 -6.91
N TYR A 109 5.54 -11.01 -7.11
CA TYR A 109 5.48 -10.30 -8.40
C TYR A 109 6.26 -8.98 -8.40
N LEU A 110 6.88 -8.61 -7.28
CA LEU A 110 7.66 -7.38 -7.10
C LEU A 110 6.86 -6.11 -7.41
N ILE A 111 5.60 -6.11 -7.01
CA ILE A 111 4.68 -4.98 -7.13
C ILE A 111 4.21 -4.54 -5.74
N PRO A 112 3.94 -3.26 -5.49
CA PRO A 112 3.21 -2.84 -4.30
C PRO A 112 1.78 -3.37 -4.39
N CYS A 113 1.32 -4.04 -3.33
CA CYS A 113 -0.09 -4.41 -3.19
C CYS A 113 -0.55 -4.09 -1.77
N GLY A 114 -1.73 -3.50 -1.64
CA GLY A 114 -2.27 -3.05 -0.36
C GLY A 114 -3.79 -2.91 -0.42
N GLY A 115 -4.40 -2.47 0.67
CA GLY A 115 -5.85 -2.32 0.68
C GLY A 115 -6.38 -1.56 1.88
N ASP A 116 -7.67 -1.22 1.77
CA ASP A 116 -8.38 -0.35 2.69
C ASP A 116 -9.79 -0.88 2.94
N ASP A 117 -10.27 -0.70 4.18
CA ASP A 117 -11.65 -0.96 4.58
C ASP A 117 -12.57 0.10 3.98
N ILE A 118 -13.41 -0.32 3.03
CA ILE A 118 -14.32 0.56 2.28
C ILE A 118 -15.36 1.20 3.20
N ASP A 119 -15.69 0.55 4.33
CA ASP A 119 -16.73 1.02 5.25
C ASP A 119 -16.24 2.17 6.14
N LYS A 120 -14.94 2.42 6.16
CA LYS A 120 -14.31 3.54 6.88
C LYS A 120 -14.17 4.81 6.03
N ILE A 121 -14.47 4.74 4.74
CA ILE A 121 -14.34 5.84 3.78
C ILE A 121 -15.72 6.49 3.61
N GLU A 122 -15.85 7.80 3.63
CA GLU A 122 -17.14 8.46 3.43
C GLU A 122 -17.38 8.92 1.99
N GLY A 123 -16.34 9.39 1.31
CA GLY A 123 -16.37 9.83 -0.08
C GLY A 123 -15.99 8.73 -1.07
N ASN A 124 -15.21 9.11 -2.08
CA ASN A 124 -14.62 8.24 -3.08
C ASN A 124 -13.19 7.86 -2.70
N LEU A 125 -12.69 6.81 -3.35
CA LEU A 125 -11.32 6.38 -3.21
C LEU A 125 -10.47 7.11 -4.25
N HIS A 126 -9.78 8.16 -3.83
CA HIS A 126 -9.08 9.07 -4.72
C HIS A 126 -7.57 8.82 -4.70
N LEU A 127 -6.94 8.75 -5.86
CA LEU A 127 -5.48 8.80 -6.04
C LEU A 127 -5.12 10.10 -6.74
N GLY A 128 -4.36 10.95 -6.06
CA GLY A 128 -4.08 12.30 -6.55
C GLY A 128 -2.87 12.94 -5.88
N PHE A 129 -2.62 14.20 -6.21
CA PHE A 129 -1.59 15.00 -5.55
C PHE A 129 -2.18 15.72 -4.35
N ALA A 130 -1.51 15.61 -3.22
CA ALA A 130 -1.86 16.31 -2.01
C ALA A 130 -1.80 17.83 -2.22
N ARG A 131 -2.73 18.54 -1.60
CA ARG A 131 -2.76 20.02 -1.54
C ARG A 131 -2.22 20.53 -0.21
N GLY A 132 -2.10 19.66 0.79
CA GLY A 132 -1.59 19.96 2.12
C GLY A 132 -2.68 20.22 3.17
N ASP A 133 -3.95 20.26 2.77
CA ASP A 133 -5.11 20.31 3.65
C ASP A 133 -5.61 18.90 4.06
N GLU A 134 -5.13 17.85 3.38
CA GLU A 134 -5.36 16.47 3.76
C GLU A 134 -4.62 16.15 5.04
N TRP A 135 -5.13 15.19 5.80
CA TRP A 135 -4.52 14.79 7.06
C TRP A 135 -4.37 13.29 7.16
N PHE A 136 -3.31 12.89 7.83
CA PHE A 136 -2.79 11.54 7.88
C PHE A 136 -2.50 11.18 9.33
N VAL A 137 -2.99 10.03 9.75
CA VAL A 137 -2.55 9.36 10.98
C VAL A 137 -1.98 8.04 10.55
N ALA A 138 -0.67 7.86 10.74
CA ALA A 138 0.00 6.65 10.32
C ALA A 138 -0.54 5.41 11.04
N LEU A 139 -0.54 4.26 10.36
CA LEU A 139 -0.91 2.98 10.95
C LEU A 139 -0.12 2.74 12.26
N GLY A 140 -0.84 2.51 13.36
CA GLY A 140 -0.29 2.32 14.70
C GLY A 140 0.24 3.58 15.40
N SER A 141 -0.10 4.78 14.90
CA SER A 141 0.22 6.07 15.51
C SER A 141 -1.04 6.80 15.95
N GLU A 142 -0.90 7.74 16.87
CA GLU A 142 -1.91 8.75 17.23
C GLU A 142 -1.54 10.14 16.70
N GLU A 143 -0.33 10.30 16.17
CA GLU A 143 0.17 11.56 15.65
C GLU A 143 -0.53 11.92 14.33
N LYS A 144 -1.08 13.13 14.29
CA LYS A 144 -1.70 13.70 13.10
C LYS A 144 -0.66 14.53 12.34
N GLU A 145 -0.51 14.20 11.07
CA GLU A 145 0.36 14.89 10.12
C GLU A 145 -0.45 15.38 8.91
N ASN A 146 0.14 16.29 8.13
CA ASN A 146 -0.36 16.66 6.81
C ASN A 146 0.66 16.20 5.74
N PRO A 147 0.22 15.55 4.64
CA PRO A 147 1.06 15.41 3.47
C PRO A 147 1.51 16.80 2.98
N GLN A 148 2.72 16.89 2.45
CA GLN A 148 3.18 18.09 1.79
C GLN A 148 2.49 18.23 0.43
N PRO A 149 2.24 19.47 -0.05
CA PRO A 149 1.75 19.69 -1.40
C PRO A 149 2.60 18.96 -2.45
N GLY A 150 1.96 18.29 -3.40
CA GLY A 150 2.62 17.51 -4.44
C GLY A 150 2.99 16.06 -4.06
N GLU A 151 2.75 15.63 -2.81
CA GLU A 151 2.81 14.21 -2.49
C GLU A 151 1.73 13.44 -3.25
N VAL A 152 2.07 12.33 -3.91
CA VAL A 152 1.03 11.41 -4.41
C VAL A 152 0.42 10.67 -3.22
N ILE A 153 -0.91 10.69 -3.09
CA ILE A 153 -1.63 10.12 -1.95
C ILE A 153 -2.89 9.37 -2.40
N TYR A 154 -3.24 8.35 -1.63
CA TYR A 154 -4.60 7.80 -1.61
C TYR A 154 -5.39 8.48 -0.49
N PHE A 155 -6.55 9.07 -0.80
CA PHE A 155 -7.35 9.80 0.19
C PHE A 155 -8.85 9.70 -0.08
N ASP A 156 -9.62 9.94 0.98
CA ASP A 156 -11.07 10.10 0.93
C ASP A 156 -11.38 11.55 0.49
N ASP A 157 -11.95 11.73 -0.71
CA ASP A 157 -12.20 13.05 -1.30
C ASP A 157 -13.30 13.87 -0.58
N LYS A 158 -13.99 13.27 0.39
CA LYS A 158 -14.96 13.98 1.24
C LYS A 158 -14.37 14.38 2.58
N THR A 159 -13.63 13.48 3.24
CA THR A 159 -13.09 13.73 4.60
C THR A 159 -11.66 14.24 4.62
N LEU A 160 -10.97 14.16 3.47
CA LEU A 160 -9.55 14.47 3.30
C LEU A 160 -8.62 13.61 4.18
N LYS A 161 -9.11 12.45 4.65
CA LYS A 161 -8.30 11.46 5.36
C LYS A 161 -7.46 10.66 4.37
N VAL A 162 -6.16 10.56 4.65
CA VAL A 162 -5.20 9.85 3.78
C VAL A 162 -5.12 8.37 4.14
N MET A 163 -5.53 7.52 3.20
CA MET A 163 -5.45 6.05 3.26
C MET A 163 -4.02 5.54 3.09
N CYS A 164 -3.25 6.17 2.20
CA CYS A 164 -1.84 5.84 2.01
C CYS A 164 -1.07 7.07 1.55
N ARG A 165 0.01 7.37 2.26
CA ARG A 165 0.83 8.55 2.05
C ARG A 165 2.05 8.20 1.17
N ARG A 166 2.47 9.13 0.31
CA ARG A 166 3.57 8.97 -0.66
C ARG A 166 3.40 7.70 -1.50
N TRP A 167 2.25 7.62 -2.14
CA TRP A 167 1.77 6.58 -3.07
C TRP A 167 1.65 5.17 -2.45
N ASN A 168 2.74 4.62 -1.97
CA ASN A 168 2.81 3.26 -1.44
C ASN A 168 3.83 3.13 -0.30
N TRP A 169 4.16 4.24 0.38
CA TRP A 169 5.07 4.22 1.52
C TRP A 169 4.39 3.77 2.81
N ARG A 170 3.31 4.44 3.24
CA ARG A 170 2.72 4.20 4.56
C ARG A 170 1.21 4.36 4.59
N ASN A 171 0.52 3.31 5.03
CA ASN A 171 -0.93 3.32 5.22
C ASN A 171 -1.36 4.17 6.42
N GLY A 172 -2.55 4.74 6.30
CA GLY A 172 -3.26 5.41 7.38
C GLY A 172 -3.96 4.41 8.29
N ASP A 173 -4.16 4.79 9.56
CA ASP A 173 -4.77 3.90 10.56
C ASP A 173 -6.30 3.77 10.36
N PHE A 174 -6.97 4.86 9.94
CA PHE A 174 -8.43 4.93 9.95
C PHE A 174 -9.12 3.93 9.01
N SER A 175 -8.47 3.56 7.90
CA SER A 175 -8.97 2.63 6.89
C SER A 175 -8.35 1.24 6.99
N LYS A 176 -7.65 0.92 8.08
CA LYS A 176 -6.94 -0.35 8.22
C LYS A 176 -7.89 -1.54 8.14
N ILE A 177 -7.43 -2.57 7.44
CA ILE A 177 -8.14 -3.85 7.34
C ILE A 177 -7.96 -4.64 8.65
N THR A 178 -9.07 -5.00 9.27
CA THR A 178 -9.14 -5.82 10.49
C THR A 178 -9.87 -7.13 10.21
N GLU A 179 -9.95 -8.01 11.20
CA GLU A 179 -10.77 -9.22 11.17
C GLU A 179 -12.28 -8.92 11.01
N ASN A 180 -12.70 -7.71 11.37
CA ASN A 180 -14.08 -7.25 11.27
C ASN A 180 -14.41 -6.59 9.92
N THR A 181 -13.42 -6.33 9.08
CA THR A 181 -13.63 -5.71 7.76
C THR A 181 -14.38 -6.66 6.83
N LYS A 182 -15.54 -6.23 6.33
CA LYS A 182 -16.40 -7.02 5.42
C LYS A 182 -16.30 -6.59 3.96
N ARG A 183 -15.97 -5.31 3.72
CA ARG A 183 -15.81 -4.76 2.38
C ARG A 183 -14.49 -4.06 2.29
N MET A 184 -13.67 -4.48 1.34
CA MET A 184 -12.33 -3.92 1.17
C MET A 184 -12.01 -3.72 -0.30
N VAL A 185 -11.19 -2.71 -0.55
CA VAL A 185 -10.53 -2.51 -1.83
C VAL A 185 -9.10 -3.01 -1.71
N ILE A 186 -8.64 -3.74 -2.71
CA ILE A 186 -7.24 -4.13 -2.86
C ILE A 186 -6.70 -3.44 -4.11
N ASN A 187 -5.53 -2.82 -3.97
CA ASN A 187 -4.78 -2.08 -4.99
C ASN A 187 -3.45 -2.78 -5.31
#